data_AF-T1C906-F1
#
_entry.id   AF-T1C906-F1
#
_cell.length_a   1.000
_cell.length_b   1.000
_cell.length_c   1.000
_cell.angle_alpha   90.00
_cell.angle_beta   90.00
_cell.angle_gamma   90.00
#
_symmetry.space_group_name_H-M   'P 1'
#
loop_
_entity.id
_entity.type
_entity.pdbx_description
1 polymer ?
#
loop_
_entity_poly.entity_id
_entity_poly.type
_entity_poly.pdbx_seq_one_letter_code
_entity_poly.pdbx_strand_id
1 'polypeptide(L)'
;MKTQKSELNAIYRDWVENNRSLVRSKFKDAGYIHVPDMMAKGFAEFHRQYIHEWEKPALIVDVRFNGGGHVSQLLLEKLSRKLIGFDIPRRGKYLPYPSYAISGGT
;
A
#
# COMPACT_ATOMS: atom_id res chain seq x y z
N MET A 1 32.57 13.78 -7.53
CA MET A 1 31.30 14.43 -7.15
C MET A 1 30.18 13.39 -7.30
N LYS A 2 29.68 12.80 -6.20
CA LYS A 2 28.71 11.69 -6.21
C LYS A 2 27.50 12.04 -5.32
N THR A 3 26.63 12.95 -5.74
CA THR A 3 25.37 13.19 -5.01
C THR A 3 24.37 13.95 -5.87
N GLN A 4 23.39 13.24 -6.42
CA GLN A 4 22.20 13.79 -7.11
C GLN A 4 21.01 12.83 -6.90
N LYS A 5 21.27 11.51 -6.82
CA LYS A 5 20.24 10.51 -6.51
C LYS A 5 19.68 10.58 -5.08
N SER A 6 20.37 11.17 -4.10
CA SER A 6 19.86 11.15 -2.71
C SER A 6 18.83 12.25 -2.43
N GLU A 7 18.97 13.43 -3.01
CA GLU A 7 18.03 14.54 -2.80
C GLU A 7 16.66 14.24 -3.42
N LEU A 8 16.62 13.73 -4.65
CA LEU A 8 15.37 13.33 -5.30
C LEU A 8 14.62 12.25 -4.50
N ASN A 9 15.35 11.29 -3.91
CA ASN A 9 14.74 10.28 -3.05
C ASN A 9 14.21 10.87 -1.73
N ALA A 10 14.92 11.85 -1.15
CA ALA A 10 14.47 12.54 0.07
C ALA A 10 13.21 13.36 -0.21
N ILE A 11 13.22 14.19 -1.25
CA ILE A 11 12.06 14.98 -1.69
C ILE A 11 10.85 14.07 -1.97
N TYR A 12 11.08 12.96 -2.66
CA TYR A 12 10.03 11.97 -2.90
C TYR A 12 9.45 11.42 -1.61
N ARG A 13 10.30 11.01 -0.65
CA ARG A 13 9.85 10.48 0.64
C ARG A 13 9.09 11.53 1.44
N ASP A 14 9.57 12.76 1.48
CA ASP A 14 8.92 13.87 2.19
C ASP A 14 7.54 14.14 1.59
N TRP A 15 7.43 14.14 0.26
CA TRP A 15 6.15 14.28 -0.42
C TRP A 15 5.19 13.12 -0.09
N VAL A 16 5.65 11.86 -0.07
CA VAL A 16 4.82 10.71 0.31
C VAL A 16 4.35 10.80 1.76
N GLU A 17 5.24 11.14 2.70
CA GLU A 17 4.89 11.24 4.13
C GLU A 17 3.94 12.42 4.41
N ASN A 18 4.09 13.53 3.70
CA ASN A 18 3.16 14.67 3.77
C ASN A 18 1.76 14.27 3.31
N ASN A 19 1.64 13.54 2.20
CA ASN A 19 0.35 13.03 1.74
C ASN A 19 -0.22 11.99 2.71
N ARG A 20 0.60 11.10 3.27
CA ARG A 20 0.16 10.14 4.29
C ARG A 20 -0.38 10.85 5.53
N SER A 21 0.30 11.89 5.99
CA SER A 21 -0.12 12.71 7.13
C SER A 21 -1.42 13.46 6.85
N LEU A 22 -1.58 13.97 5.63
CA LEU A 22 -2.82 14.61 5.17
C LEU A 22 -4.00 13.64 5.12
N VAL A 23 -3.80 12.42 4.58
CA VAL A 23 -4.83 11.39 4.55
C VAL A 23 -5.22 11.02 5.97
N ARG A 24 -4.25 10.83 6.87
CA ARG A 24 -4.49 10.49 8.27
C ARG A 24 -5.23 11.60 9.04
N SER A 25 -5.02 12.87 8.69
CA SER A 25 -5.73 13.99 9.32
C SER A 25 -7.15 14.18 8.78
N LYS A 26 -7.38 13.88 7.49
CA LYS A 26 -8.70 14.01 6.83
C LYS A 26 -9.60 12.80 6.98
N PHE A 27 -9.02 11.61 7.01
CA PHE A 27 -9.73 10.35 7.05
C PHE A 27 -9.25 9.55 8.27
N LYS A 28 -10.16 9.35 9.22
CA LYS A 28 -9.84 8.73 10.51
C LYS A 28 -9.21 7.34 10.36
N ASP A 29 -9.66 6.59 9.35
CA ASP A 29 -9.36 5.16 9.19
C ASP A 29 -8.96 4.77 7.75
N ALA A 30 -8.32 5.68 7.00
CA ALA A 30 -7.81 5.38 5.66
C ALA A 30 -6.29 5.14 5.64
N GLY A 31 -5.86 4.12 4.91
CA GLY A 31 -4.48 3.89 4.54
C GLY A 31 -4.06 4.68 3.32
N TYR A 32 -2.76 4.89 3.17
CA TYR A 32 -2.20 5.60 2.01
C TYR A 32 -0.93 4.93 1.52
N ILE A 33 -0.91 4.58 0.23
CA ILE A 33 0.25 4.02 -0.46
C ILE A 33 0.44 4.77 -1.77
N HIS A 34 1.66 5.25 -2.01
CA HIS A 34 2.05 5.78 -3.31
C HIS A 34 2.87 4.76 -4.11
N VAL A 35 2.58 4.62 -5.40
CA VAL A 35 3.22 3.67 -6.31
C VAL A 35 3.89 4.43 -7.47
N PRO A 36 5.22 4.65 -7.42
CA PRO A 36 5.92 5.52 -8.37
C PRO A 36 6.20 4.87 -9.74
N ASP A 37 6.24 3.54 -9.81
CA ASP A 37 6.40 2.78 -11.05
C ASP A 37 5.78 1.38 -10.89
N MET A 38 5.51 0.72 -12.02
CA MET A 38 5.04 -0.67 -12.08
C MET A 38 6.18 -1.62 -12.49
N MET A 39 7.38 -1.35 -11.99
CA MET A 39 8.55 -2.23 -12.10
C MET A 39 8.77 -2.97 -10.78
N ALA A 40 9.76 -3.86 -10.75
CA ALA A 40 10.04 -4.69 -9.57
C ALA A 40 10.27 -3.86 -8.28
N LYS A 41 10.90 -2.68 -8.41
CA LYS A 41 11.17 -1.81 -7.26
C LYS A 41 9.89 -1.15 -6.74
N GLY A 42 9.07 -0.56 -7.60
CA GLY A 42 7.78 0.01 -7.22
C GLY A 42 6.85 -1.03 -6.59
N PHE A 43 6.82 -2.25 -7.14
CA PHE A 43 6.05 -3.35 -6.56
C PHE A 43 6.56 -3.77 -5.17
N ALA A 44 7.88 -3.85 -4.98
CA ALA A 44 8.45 -4.20 -3.68
C ALA A 44 8.14 -3.13 -2.61
N GLU A 45 8.18 -1.84 -2.97
CA GLU A 45 7.77 -0.75 -2.07
C GLU A 45 6.27 -0.78 -1.77
N PHE A 46 5.43 -1.04 -2.79
CA PHE A 46 4.00 -1.23 -2.61
C PHE A 46 3.74 -2.37 -1.62
N HIS A 47 4.36 -3.54 -1.82
CA HIS A 47 4.14 -4.71 -0.97
C HIS A 47 4.53 -4.46 0.50
N ARG A 48 5.66 -3.76 0.74
CA ARG A 48 6.08 -3.39 2.09
C ARG A 48 5.07 -2.49 2.78
N GLN A 49 4.58 -1.46 2.09
CA GLN A 49 3.58 -0.56 2.65
C GLN A 49 2.23 -1.25 2.84
N TYR A 50 1.83 -2.08 1.87
CA TYR A 50 0.57 -2.81 1.88
C TYR A 50 0.40 -3.66 3.13
N ILE A 51 1.43 -4.39 3.56
CA ILE A 51 1.40 -5.22 4.79
C ILE A 51 1.09 -4.41 6.06
N HIS A 52 1.37 -3.11 6.08
CA HIS A 52 1.11 -2.24 7.24
C HIS A 52 -0.22 -1.47 7.13
N GLU A 53 -0.72 -1.27 5.91
CA GLU A 53 -1.86 -0.41 5.64
C GLU A 53 -3.16 -1.19 5.33
N TRP A 54 -3.07 -2.48 4.96
CA TRP A 54 -4.23 -3.28 4.52
C TRP A 54 -5.29 -3.52 5.60
N GLU A 55 -4.93 -3.48 6.88
CA GLU A 55 -5.88 -3.67 8.00
C GLU A 55 -6.84 -2.47 8.16
N LYS A 56 -6.56 -1.35 7.50
CA LYS A 56 -7.40 -0.17 7.58
C LYS A 56 -8.70 -0.37 6.78
N PRO A 57 -9.85 0.12 7.28
CA PRO A 57 -11.15 0.02 6.62
C PRO A 57 -11.17 0.52 5.17
N ALA A 58 -10.34 1.51 4.84
CA ALA A 58 -10.19 2.01 3.49
C ALA A 58 -8.70 2.15 3.14
N LEU A 59 -8.38 2.04 1.84
CA LEU A 59 -7.02 2.20 1.33
C LEU A 59 -7.02 3.13 0.11
N ILE A 60 -6.26 4.22 0.20
CA ILE A 60 -5.99 5.11 -0.94
C ILE A 60 -4.70 4.62 -1.60
N VAL A 61 -4.80 4.23 -2.86
CA VAL A 61 -3.67 3.85 -3.71
C VAL A 61 -3.43 4.97 -4.71
N ASP A 62 -2.36 5.73 -4.50
CA ASP A 62 -1.99 6.86 -5.34
C ASP A 62 -0.98 6.41 -6.41
N VAL A 63 -1.41 6.49 -7.67
CA VAL A 63 -0.62 6.16 -8.87
C VAL A 63 -0.26 7.40 -9.69
N ARG A 64 -0.38 8.60 -9.12
CA ARG A 64 0.07 9.83 -9.80
C ARG A 64 1.54 9.73 -10.15
N PHE A 65 1.91 10.22 -11.33
CA PHE A 65 3.28 10.18 -11.86
C PHE A 65 3.87 8.77 -12.00
N ASN A 66 3.03 7.73 -12.05
CA ASN A 66 3.50 6.36 -12.23
C ASN A 66 4.18 6.19 -13.59
N GLY A 67 5.46 5.80 -13.60
CA GLY A 67 6.27 5.66 -14.81
C GLY A 67 5.91 4.47 -15.72
N GLY A 68 4.85 3.71 -15.41
CA GLY A 68 4.46 2.51 -16.13
C GLY A 68 5.28 1.28 -15.76
N GLY A 69 5.09 0.19 -16.51
CA GLY A 69 5.71 -1.11 -16.28
C GLY A 69 4.74 -2.27 -16.52
N HIS A 70 5.07 -3.45 -16.01
CA HIS A 70 4.35 -4.71 -16.32
C HIS A 70 3.84 -5.46 -15.08
N VAL A 71 4.12 -4.98 -13.86
CA VAL A 71 3.67 -5.64 -12.62
C VAL A 71 2.31 -5.16 -12.12
N SER A 72 1.61 -4.32 -12.90
CA SER A 72 0.30 -3.79 -12.55
C SER A 72 -0.71 -4.90 -12.27
N GLN A 73 -0.64 -6.01 -13.02
CA GLN A 73 -1.48 -7.18 -12.80
C GLN A 73 -1.29 -7.79 -11.41
N LEU A 74 -0.04 -7.91 -10.92
CA LEU A 74 0.26 -8.45 -9.59
C LEU A 74 -0.22 -7.53 -8.46
N LEU A 75 -0.13 -6.21 -8.69
CA LEU A 75 -0.66 -5.23 -7.77
C LEU A 75 -2.20 -5.34 -7.68
N LEU A 76 -2.88 -5.39 -8.83
CA LEU A 76 -4.33 -5.54 -8.89
C LEU A 76 -4.79 -6.86 -8.29
N GLU A 77 -4.06 -7.96 -8.49
CA GLU A 77 -4.37 -9.24 -7.85
C GLU A 77 -4.40 -9.13 -6.32
N LYS A 78 -3.46 -8.40 -5.72
CA LYS A 78 -3.44 -8.16 -4.27
C LYS A 78 -4.59 -7.28 -3.81
N LEU A 79 -4.86 -6.18 -4.52
CA LEU A 79 -5.95 -5.26 -4.18
C LEU A 79 -7.35 -5.87 -4.40
N SER A 80 -7.47 -6.83 -5.32
CA SER A 80 -8.75 -7.49 -5.64
C SER A 80 -9.12 -8.60 -4.66
N ARG A 81 -8.27 -8.90 -3.66
CA ARG A 81 -8.56 -9.91 -2.64
C ARG A 81 -9.75 -9.47 -1.79
N LYS A 82 -10.85 -10.19 -1.92
CA LYS A 82 -12.02 -10.04 -1.06
C LYS A 82 -11.87 -10.91 0.18
N LEU A 83 -12.19 -10.35 1.34
CA LEU A 83 -12.28 -11.09 2.58
C LEU A 83 -13.49 -12.02 2.50
N ILE A 84 -13.26 -13.34 2.54
CA ILE A 84 -14.34 -14.34 2.43
C ILE A 84 -14.50 -15.18 3.70
N GLY A 85 -13.60 -15.04 4.67
CA GLY A 85 -13.67 -15.76 5.93
C GLY A 85 -12.52 -15.44 6.87
N PHE A 86 -12.53 -16.11 8.01
CA PHE A 86 -11.47 -16.01 9.02
C PHE A 86 -11.04 -17.39 9.49
N ASP A 87 -9.72 -17.59 9.60
CA ASP A 87 -9.15 -18.69 10.36
C ASP A 87 -9.15 -18.33 11.84
N ILE A 88 -9.77 -19.18 12.65
CA ILE A 88 -9.93 -18.98 14.10
C ILE A 88 -9.04 -19.96 14.85
N PRO A 89 -7.83 -19.56 15.28
CA PRO A 89 -6.95 -20.43 16.04
C PRO A 89 -7.46 -20.59 17.48
N ARG A 90 -7.12 -21.72 18.12
CA ARG A 90 -7.46 -21.98 19.54
C ARG A 90 -6.92 -20.91 20.50
N ARG A 91 -5.82 -20.25 20.13
CA ARG A 91 -5.21 -19.11 20.82
C ARG A 91 -4.69 -18.12 19.77
N GLY A 92 -4.89 -16.82 19.98
CA GLY A 92 -4.40 -15.77 19.08
C GLY A 92 -5.52 -14.92 18.46
N LYS A 93 -5.17 -14.12 17.45
CA LYS A 93 -6.11 -13.28 16.70
C LYS A 93 -6.73 -14.05 15.53
N TYR A 94 -7.93 -13.64 15.11
CA TYR A 94 -8.53 -14.12 13.86
C TYR A 94 -7.67 -13.68 12.67
N LEU A 95 -7.42 -14.58 11.73
CA LEU A 95 -6.64 -14.31 10.53
C LEU A 95 -7.59 -14.25 9.33
N PRO A 96 -7.56 -13.18 8.52
CA PRO A 96 -8.40 -13.11 7.34
C PRO A 96 -7.99 -14.13 6.29
N TYR A 97 -8.99 -14.65 5.58
CA TYR A 97 -8.82 -15.52 4.42
C TYR A 97 -9.45 -14.89 3.16
N PRO A 98 -8.71 -14.80 2.03
CA PRO A 98 -7.26 -15.00 1.93
C PRO A 98 -6.48 -13.95 2.75
N SER A 99 -5.23 -14.26 3.10
CA SER A 99 -4.39 -13.33 3.85
C SER A 99 -4.18 -12.00 3.09
N TYR A 100 -4.15 -10.91 3.85
CA TYR A 100 -4.07 -9.54 3.33
C TYR A 100 -5.26 -9.12 2.45
N ALA A 101 -6.45 -9.70 2.68
CA ALA A 101 -7.69 -9.20 2.10
C ALA A 101 -8.18 -7.97 2.88
N ILE A 102 -8.59 -6.92 2.17
CA ILE A 102 -9.05 -5.67 2.77
C ILE A 102 -10.45 -5.88 3.38
N SER A 103 -10.65 -5.44 4.62
CA SER A 103 -11.89 -5.67 5.39
C SER A 103 -13.07 -4.78 4.99
N GLY A 104 -12.95 -3.95 3.94
CA GLY A 104 -13.86 -2.83 3.68
C GLY A 104 -14.73 -2.90 2.42
N GLY A 105 -14.82 -4.07 1.77
CA GLY A 105 -15.58 -4.22 0.52
C GLY A 105 -16.92 -4.92 0.71
N THR A 106 -17.91 -4.22 1.26
CA THR A 106 -19.35 -4.52 1.05
C THR A 106 -19.99 -3.40 0.28
#